data_AF-A0A2S8GBC6-F1
#
_entry.id   AF-A0A2S8GBC6-F1
#
_cell.length_a   1.000
_cell.length_b   1.000
_cell.length_c   1.000
_cell.angle_alpha   90.00
_cell.angle_beta   90.00
_cell.angle_gamma   90.00
#
_symmetry.space_group_name_H-M   'P 1'
#
loop_
_entity.id
_entity.type
_entity.pdbx_description
1 polymer ?
#
loop_
_entity_poly.entity_id
_entity_poly.type
_entity_poly.pdbx_seq_one_letter_code
_entity_poly.pdbx_strand_id
1 'polypeptide(L)'
;MDHPTEASSTTRPSGFRFSLLSMFVVMVIGVLAWSHWVTSWRLFDLQQRFQKDQGLQIDDDMKIYVLGEQTYVPRTWQWEVYLPPGVYEVGSNIISVPRTGLPKEDSLFSEKLRGGQVFTVHLSVLPRSDGRWEQKLSVRRSMGVLGKLLSSDQGIEEIDNTGSYRGVGTHPDQGREFDRSDTVVLLRYRIDKSVPLDDERNRNRKVPPPEAGTGAMVWIAPAKLPLAPGGPGVDARSSPTYLRHLRAKQEADAAGK
;
A
#
# COMPACT_ATOMS: atom_id res chain seq x y z
N MET A 1 82.90 28.54 5.69
CA MET A 1 81.78 27.61 5.92
C MET A 1 80.57 28.36 5.44
N ASP A 2 80.30 28.25 4.14
CA ASP A 2 79.30 29.04 3.44
C ASP A 2 78.04 28.19 3.31
N HIS A 3 76.96 28.64 3.94
CA HIS A 3 75.63 28.02 3.81
C HIS A 3 74.97 28.50 2.52
N PRO A 4 74.49 27.59 1.64
CA PRO A 4 73.74 27.98 0.47
C PRO A 4 72.33 28.42 0.87
N THR A 5 71.97 29.64 0.47
CA THR A 5 70.63 30.21 0.61
C THR A 5 69.67 29.51 -0.36
N GLU A 6 68.74 28.71 0.17
CA GLU A 6 67.65 28.11 -0.61
C GLU A 6 66.72 29.20 -1.17
N ALA A 7 66.68 29.31 -2.50
CA ALA A 7 65.76 30.20 -3.20
C ALA A 7 64.34 29.62 -3.16
N SER A 8 63.46 30.25 -2.41
CA SER A 8 62.02 29.98 -2.36
C SER A 8 61.38 30.38 -3.70
N SER A 9 61.09 29.38 -4.55
CA SER A 9 60.36 29.59 -5.80
C SER A 9 58.89 29.91 -5.50
N THR A 10 58.52 31.19 -5.66
CA THR A 10 57.14 31.65 -5.53
C THR A 10 56.37 31.24 -6.79
N THR A 11 55.66 30.12 -6.74
CA THR A 11 54.76 29.67 -7.81
C THR A 11 53.64 30.70 -7.98
N ARG A 12 53.71 31.51 -9.04
CA ARG A 12 52.65 32.47 -9.39
C ARG A 12 51.34 31.71 -9.62
N PRO A 13 50.22 32.14 -9.02
CA PRO A 13 48.93 31.50 -9.28
C PRO A 13 48.60 31.66 -10.77
N SER A 14 48.49 30.55 -11.51
CA SER A 14 48.05 30.58 -12.90
C SER A 14 46.61 31.06 -12.92
N GLY A 15 46.40 32.30 -13.37
CA GLY A 15 45.06 32.88 -13.47
C GLY A 15 44.17 32.00 -14.36
N PHE A 16 42.99 31.67 -13.84
CA PHE A 16 41.94 30.96 -14.59
C PHE A 16 41.62 31.75 -15.85
N ARG A 17 42.13 31.30 -17.00
CA ARG A 17 41.72 31.84 -18.30
C ARG A 17 40.35 31.25 -18.62
N PHE A 18 39.31 32.01 -18.32
CA PHE A 18 37.95 31.70 -18.75
C PHE A 18 37.90 31.73 -20.27
N SER A 19 37.92 30.53 -20.87
CA SER A 19 37.66 30.37 -22.30
C SER A 19 36.17 30.57 -22.56
N LEU A 20 35.85 31.40 -23.56
CA LEU A 20 34.48 31.69 -23.98
C LEU A 20 33.74 30.41 -24.42
N LEU A 21 34.49 29.43 -24.94
CA LEU A 21 34.00 28.09 -25.25
C LEU A 21 33.51 27.35 -24.00
N SER A 22 34.28 27.43 -22.89
CA SER A 22 33.91 26.80 -21.62
C SER A 22 32.61 27.37 -21.06
N MET A 23 32.39 28.68 -21.20
CA MET A 23 31.13 29.32 -20.81
C MET A 23 29.95 28.78 -21.63
N PHE A 24 30.13 28.62 -22.95
CA PHE A 24 29.08 28.10 -23.82
C PHE A 24 28.72 26.65 -23.48
N VAL A 25 29.71 25.80 -23.21
CA VAL A 25 29.50 24.40 -22.81
C VAL A 25 28.71 24.31 -21.50
N VAL A 26 29.08 25.10 -20.49
CA VAL A 26 28.35 25.12 -19.20
C VAL A 26 26.92 25.59 -19.40
N MET A 27 26.69 26.59 -20.25
CA MET A 27 25.34 27.05 -20.57
C MET A 27 24.48 25.95 -21.20
N VAL A 28 25.02 25.23 -22.18
CA VAL A 28 24.32 24.12 -22.85
C VAL A 28 23.99 23.01 -21.85
N ILE A 29 24.94 22.62 -21.00
CA ILE A 29 24.71 21.62 -19.95
C ILE A 29 23.59 22.08 -18.99
N GLY A 30 23.60 23.34 -18.59
CA GLY A 30 22.56 23.92 -17.72
C GLY A 30 21.17 23.86 -18.35
N VAL A 31 21.05 24.21 -19.63
CA VAL A 31 19.77 24.14 -20.37
C VAL A 31 19.28 22.70 -20.50
N LEU A 32 20.17 21.76 -20.81
CA LEU A 32 19.83 20.34 -20.90
C LEU A 32 19.38 19.77 -19.56
N ALA A 33 20.10 20.07 -18.47
CA ALA A 33 19.76 19.63 -17.12
C ALA A 33 18.39 20.19 -16.70
N TRP A 34 18.13 21.47 -16.96
CA TRP A 34 16.84 22.10 -16.70
C TRP A 34 15.71 21.47 -17.51
N SER A 35 15.92 21.27 -18.81
CA SER A 35 14.95 20.62 -19.69
C SER A 35 14.62 19.20 -19.21
N HIS A 36 15.63 18.43 -18.81
CA HIS A 36 15.44 17.09 -18.29
C HIS A 36 14.64 17.11 -16.99
N TRP A 37 15.01 18.00 -16.05
CA TRP A 37 14.28 18.17 -14.79
C TRP A 37 12.80 18.48 -15.01
N VAL A 38 12.48 19.47 -15.85
CA VAL A 38 11.09 19.86 -16.16
C VAL A 38 10.33 18.72 -16.83
N THR A 39 10.97 17.98 -17.74
CA THR A 39 10.34 16.87 -18.44
C THR A 39 10.04 15.70 -17.49
N SER A 40 10.99 15.34 -16.62
CA SER A 40 10.79 14.33 -15.58
C SER A 40 9.63 14.72 -14.65
N TRP A 41 9.53 16.00 -14.27
CA TRP A 41 8.46 16.50 -13.41
C TRP A 41 7.08 16.45 -14.10
N ARG A 42 7.03 16.81 -15.40
CA ARG A 42 5.78 16.71 -16.19
C ARG A 42 5.35 15.27 -16.42
N LEU A 43 6.30 14.36 -16.67
CA LEU A 43 5.99 12.95 -16.87
C LEU A 43 5.41 12.35 -15.58
N PHE A 44 5.99 12.72 -14.43
CA PHE A 44 5.48 12.33 -13.12
C PHE A 44 4.04 12.83 -12.88
N ASP A 45 3.76 14.12 -13.17
CA ASP A 45 2.41 14.69 -13.03
C ASP A 45 1.41 14.05 -14.01
N LEU A 46 1.81 13.79 -15.26
CA LEU A 46 0.95 13.11 -16.24
C LEU A 46 0.65 11.66 -15.82
N GLN A 47 1.64 10.91 -15.33
CA GLN A 47 1.41 9.57 -14.80
C GLN A 47 0.43 9.58 -13.63
N GLN A 48 0.56 10.55 -12.72
CA GLN A 48 -0.39 10.71 -11.62
C GLN A 48 -1.81 11.01 -12.11
N ARG A 49 -1.96 11.82 -13.17
CA ARG A 49 -3.27 12.17 -13.73
C ARG A 49 -3.92 11.01 -14.48
N PHE A 50 -3.17 10.28 -15.31
CA PHE A 50 -3.70 9.12 -16.04
C PHE A 50 -4.13 7.98 -15.10
N GLN A 51 -3.42 7.80 -13.97
CA GLN A 51 -3.85 6.85 -12.94
C GLN A 51 -5.15 7.28 -12.26
N LYS A 52 -5.34 8.59 -12.06
CA LYS A 52 -6.55 9.14 -11.41
C LYS A 52 -7.83 8.96 -12.24
N ASP A 53 -7.70 8.93 -13.57
CA ASP A 53 -8.84 8.76 -14.48
C ASP A 53 -9.23 7.28 -14.69
N GLN A 54 -8.39 6.32 -14.27
CA GLN A 54 -8.73 4.89 -14.22
C GLN A 54 -9.30 4.49 -12.85
N GLY A 55 -10.16 5.35 -12.29
CA GLY A 55 -10.84 5.07 -11.03
C GLY A 55 -11.52 3.71 -11.05
N LEU A 56 -11.62 3.09 -9.88
CA LEU A 56 -12.18 1.76 -9.68
C LEU A 56 -13.49 1.55 -10.48
N GLN A 57 -13.45 0.70 -11.51
CA GLN A 57 -14.63 0.32 -12.28
C GLN A 57 -15.45 -0.67 -11.44
N ILE A 58 -16.65 -0.23 -11.02
CA ILE A 58 -17.56 -1.01 -10.18
C ILE A 58 -18.68 -1.53 -11.08
N ASP A 59 -18.59 -2.79 -11.46
CA ASP A 59 -19.61 -3.45 -12.29
C ASP A 59 -20.80 -3.98 -11.46
N ASP A 60 -20.54 -4.46 -10.23
CA ASP A 60 -21.52 -5.03 -9.31
C ASP A 60 -21.44 -4.36 -7.93
N ASP A 61 -22.37 -3.48 -7.59
CA ASP A 61 -22.39 -2.74 -6.33
C ASP A 61 -22.59 -3.60 -5.06
N MET A 62 -22.77 -4.91 -5.21
CA MET A 62 -22.89 -5.88 -4.13
C MET A 62 -21.59 -6.63 -3.82
N LYS A 63 -20.52 -6.42 -4.60
CA LYS A 63 -19.20 -7.03 -4.36
C LYS A 63 -18.19 -6.04 -3.79
N ILE A 64 -17.16 -6.59 -3.14
CA ILE A 64 -15.99 -5.81 -2.73
C ILE A 64 -15.04 -5.74 -3.92
N TYR A 65 -14.67 -4.53 -4.32
CA TYR A 65 -13.65 -4.30 -5.34
C TYR A 65 -12.40 -3.75 -4.68
N VAL A 66 -11.25 -4.30 -5.05
CA VAL A 66 -9.95 -3.83 -4.58
C VAL A 66 -9.04 -3.65 -5.77
N LEU A 67 -8.45 -2.46 -5.88
CA LEU A 67 -7.42 -2.12 -6.85
C LEU A 67 -6.15 -1.73 -6.09
N GLY A 68 -5.04 -2.41 -6.37
CA GLY A 68 -3.74 -2.02 -5.87
C GLY A 68 -3.18 -0.84 -6.65
N GLU A 69 -2.81 0.22 -5.95
CA GLU A 69 -2.20 1.40 -6.55
C GLU A 69 -0.68 1.38 -6.40
N GLN A 70 0.01 1.90 -7.42
CA GLN A 70 1.46 2.00 -7.37
C GLN A 70 1.90 3.09 -6.39
N THR A 71 2.80 2.74 -5.48
CA THR A 71 3.46 3.72 -4.61
C THR A 71 4.96 3.73 -4.89
N TYR A 72 5.56 4.92 -4.99
CA TYR A 72 7.01 5.06 -5.23
C TYR A 72 7.85 5.09 -3.94
N VAL A 73 7.19 5.06 -2.77
CA VAL A 73 7.86 5.03 -1.47
C VAL A 73 8.10 3.57 -1.08
N PRO A 74 9.33 3.17 -0.75
CA PRO A 74 9.61 1.81 -0.29
C PRO A 74 8.73 1.44 0.91
N ARG A 75 8.25 0.19 0.94
CA ARG A 75 7.45 -0.36 2.06
C ARG A 75 6.19 0.46 2.37
N THR A 76 5.65 1.04 1.31
CA THR A 76 4.36 1.68 1.30
C THR A 76 3.49 0.91 0.31
N TRP A 77 2.20 0.84 0.63
CA TRP A 77 1.20 0.23 -0.22
C TRP A 77 -0.08 1.03 -0.11
N GLN A 78 -0.78 1.14 -1.23
CA GLN A 78 -2.03 1.87 -1.32
C GLN A 78 -3.04 1.05 -2.13
N TRP A 79 -4.30 1.12 -1.72
CA TRP A 79 -5.40 0.44 -2.36
C TRP A 79 -6.60 1.37 -2.47
N GLU A 80 -7.26 1.37 -3.62
CA GLU A 80 -8.64 1.80 -3.73
C GLU A 80 -9.57 0.61 -3.51
N VAL A 81 -10.53 0.79 -2.61
CA VAL A 81 -11.44 -0.26 -2.18
C VAL A 81 -12.86 0.25 -2.23
N TYR A 82 -13.70 -0.34 -3.06
CA TYR A 82 -15.14 -0.20 -2.92
C TYR A 82 -15.66 -1.26 -1.97
N LEU A 83 -16.37 -0.79 -0.93
CA LEU A 83 -17.08 -1.66 -0.02
C LEU A 83 -18.57 -1.59 -0.37
N PRO A 84 -19.26 -2.73 -0.62
CA PRO A 84 -20.69 -2.73 -0.90
C PRO A 84 -21.47 -2.38 0.38
N PRO A 85 -22.76 -2.00 0.32
CA PRO A 85 -23.53 -1.57 1.49
C PRO A 85 -23.40 -2.53 2.69
N GLY A 86 -22.94 -2.03 3.83
CA GLY A 86 -22.61 -2.87 5.00
C GLY A 86 -21.76 -2.13 6.04
N VAL A 87 -21.29 -2.86 7.05
CA VAL A 87 -20.34 -2.35 8.04
C VAL A 87 -19.10 -3.23 8.00
N TYR A 88 -17.94 -2.63 7.85
CA TYR A 88 -16.65 -3.30 7.71
C TYR A 88 -15.64 -2.73 8.69
N GLU A 89 -14.54 -3.44 8.85
CA GLU A 89 -13.36 -2.99 9.57
C GLU A 89 -12.11 -3.39 8.78
N VAL A 90 -11.16 -2.47 8.70
CA VAL A 90 -9.81 -2.77 8.23
C VAL A 90 -8.99 -3.17 9.44
N GLY A 91 -8.46 -4.40 9.43
CA GLY A 91 -7.54 -4.93 10.42
C GLY A 91 -6.10 -4.89 9.90
N SER A 92 -5.15 -4.78 10.82
CA SER A 92 -3.73 -4.89 10.50
C SER A 92 -2.92 -5.50 11.63
N ASN A 93 -1.80 -6.15 11.30
CA ASN A 93 -0.87 -6.76 12.26
C ASN A 93 0.55 -6.75 11.69
N ILE A 94 1.53 -6.44 12.54
CA ILE A 94 2.95 -6.33 12.18
C ILE A 94 3.85 -7.37 12.89
N ILE A 95 3.35 -8.00 13.96
CA ILE A 95 4.15 -8.82 14.89
C ILE A 95 4.04 -10.30 14.55
N SER A 96 2.82 -10.78 14.39
CA SER A 96 2.48 -12.18 14.34
C SER A 96 1.76 -12.50 13.04
N VAL A 97 2.41 -12.22 11.91
CA VAL A 97 1.83 -12.46 10.57
C VAL A 97 1.90 -13.96 10.26
N PRO A 98 0.76 -14.68 10.22
CA PRO A 98 0.76 -16.11 9.97
C PRO A 98 1.02 -16.40 8.48
N ARG A 99 1.52 -17.61 8.16
CA ARG A 99 1.64 -18.06 6.76
C ARG A 99 0.30 -18.14 6.06
N THR A 100 -0.72 -18.60 6.76
CA THR A 100 -2.08 -18.83 6.27
C THR A 100 -3.10 -18.30 7.29
N GLY A 101 -4.30 -17.95 6.85
CA GLY A 101 -5.35 -17.40 7.73
C GLY A 101 -5.06 -15.98 8.22
N LEU A 102 -5.82 -15.54 9.23
CA LEU A 102 -5.73 -14.23 9.88
C LEU A 102 -4.95 -14.34 11.21
N PRO A 103 -4.29 -13.26 11.66
CA PRO A 103 -3.72 -13.21 13.01
C PRO A 103 -4.82 -13.37 14.07
N LYS A 104 -4.49 -14.06 15.17
CA LYS A 104 -5.43 -14.29 16.29
C LYS A 104 -5.36 -13.19 17.36
N GLU A 105 -4.22 -12.55 17.49
CA GLU A 105 -3.88 -11.61 18.57
C GLU A 105 -3.26 -10.32 18.00
N ASP A 106 -3.11 -9.29 18.83
CA ASP A 106 -2.39 -8.02 18.54
C ASP A 106 -2.76 -7.33 17.21
N SER A 107 -4.02 -7.45 16.82
CA SER A 107 -4.52 -6.84 15.58
C SER A 107 -5.05 -5.45 15.87
N LEU A 108 -4.58 -4.47 15.11
CA LEU A 108 -5.10 -3.11 15.12
C LEU A 108 -6.28 -3.02 14.15
N PHE A 109 -7.41 -2.51 14.64
CA PHE A 109 -8.61 -2.31 13.83
C PHE A 109 -8.92 -0.83 13.68
N SER A 110 -9.24 -0.44 12.44
CA SER A 110 -9.82 0.86 12.11
C SER A 110 -11.20 1.04 12.73
N GLU A 111 -11.67 2.28 12.72
CA GLU A 111 -13.08 2.56 13.00
C GLU A 111 -13.99 1.85 11.99
N LYS A 112 -15.21 1.53 12.42
CA LYS A 112 -16.20 0.86 11.57
C LYS A 112 -16.49 1.69 10.32
N LEU A 113 -16.20 1.10 9.16
CA LEU A 113 -16.42 1.69 7.85
C LEU A 113 -17.83 1.35 7.37
N ARG A 114 -18.60 2.38 7.00
CA ARG A 114 -19.90 2.18 6.33
C ARG A 114 -19.66 2.01 4.84
N GLY A 115 -20.05 0.86 4.29
CA GLY A 115 -19.98 0.58 2.85
C GLY A 115 -20.94 1.43 2.00
N GLY A 116 -21.02 1.11 0.71
CA GLY A 116 -21.66 1.90 -0.33
C GLY A 116 -20.79 3.03 -0.89
N GLN A 117 -19.47 2.99 -0.67
CA GLN A 117 -18.54 4.05 -1.10
C GLN A 117 -17.12 3.51 -1.28
N VAL A 118 -16.29 4.31 -1.95
CA VAL A 118 -14.86 4.03 -2.19
C VAL A 118 -14.00 4.58 -1.04
N PHE A 119 -13.04 3.77 -0.62
CA PHE A 119 -12.06 4.07 0.40
C PHE A 119 -10.65 3.93 -0.17
N THR A 120 -9.74 4.79 0.26
CA THR A 120 -8.31 4.61 0.05
C THR A 120 -7.72 4.01 1.34
N VAL A 121 -7.18 2.79 1.25
CA VAL A 121 -6.43 2.16 2.35
C VAL A 121 -4.95 2.36 2.06
N HIS A 122 -4.21 2.91 3.02
CA HIS A 122 -2.80 3.16 2.89
C HIS A 122 -2.06 2.57 4.09
N LEU A 123 -1.06 1.75 3.80
CA LEU A 123 -0.16 1.15 4.77
C LEU A 123 1.26 1.61 4.48
N SER A 124 1.95 2.10 5.49
CA SER A 124 3.40 2.34 5.42
C SER A 124 4.11 1.75 6.62
N VAL A 125 5.26 1.14 6.39
CA VAL A 125 6.15 0.64 7.43
C VAL A 125 7.45 1.42 7.38
N LEU A 126 7.67 2.29 8.37
CA LEU A 126 8.71 3.33 8.35
C LEU A 126 9.65 3.18 9.54
N PRO A 127 10.96 3.48 9.39
CA PRO A 127 11.85 3.53 10.55
C PRO A 127 11.52 4.76 11.41
N ARG A 128 11.54 4.58 12.72
CA ARG A 128 11.39 5.62 13.75
C ARG A 128 12.79 6.09 14.20
N SER A 129 12.84 7.24 14.87
CA SER A 129 14.09 7.85 15.35
C SER A 129 14.86 7.00 16.38
N ASP A 130 14.21 6.04 17.01
CA ASP A 130 14.80 5.09 17.97
C ASP A 130 15.34 3.81 17.31
N GLY A 131 15.30 3.73 15.97
CA GLY A 131 15.75 2.57 15.20
C GLY A 131 14.70 1.45 15.07
N ARG A 132 13.55 1.56 15.74
CA ARG A 132 12.44 0.62 15.58
C ARG A 132 11.62 0.96 14.34
N TRP A 133 10.88 -0.01 13.81
CA TRP A 133 9.95 0.23 12.69
C TRP A 133 8.52 0.45 13.19
N GLU A 134 7.84 1.47 12.66
CA GLU A 134 6.46 1.83 12.97
C GLU A 134 5.53 1.44 11.82
N GLN A 135 4.42 0.77 12.13
CA GLN A 135 3.32 0.60 11.19
C GLN A 135 2.39 1.80 11.24
N LYS A 136 2.08 2.38 10.09
CA LYS A 136 1.04 3.40 9.94
C LYS A 136 -0.02 2.90 8.98
N LEU A 137 -1.21 2.65 9.52
CA LEU A 137 -2.40 2.36 8.73
C LEU A 137 -3.29 3.59 8.72
N SER A 138 -3.66 4.05 7.54
CA SER A 138 -4.68 5.06 7.36
C SER A 138 -5.71 4.59 6.36
N VAL A 139 -6.98 4.78 6.69
CA VAL A 139 -8.11 4.60 5.77
C VAL A 139 -8.66 5.99 5.50
N ARG A 140 -9.01 6.31 4.26
CA ARG A 140 -9.62 7.61 3.89
C ARG A 140 -10.82 7.37 2.99
N ARG A 141 -11.81 8.27 3.01
CA ARG A 141 -12.91 8.26 2.04
C ARG A 141 -12.49 9.08 0.82
N SER A 142 -12.89 8.70 -0.39
CA SER A 142 -12.52 9.46 -1.59
C SER A 142 -13.01 10.91 -1.56
N MET A 143 -14.13 11.18 -0.89
CA MET A 143 -14.76 12.52 -0.77
C MET A 143 -14.55 13.23 0.58
N GLY A 144 -13.59 12.82 1.42
CA GLY A 144 -13.33 13.56 2.67
C GLY A 144 -12.31 12.93 3.62
N VAL A 145 -11.88 13.73 4.62
CA VAL A 145 -10.95 13.27 5.66
C VAL A 145 -11.71 12.40 6.65
N LEU A 146 -11.53 11.08 6.57
CA LEU A 146 -11.87 10.21 7.68
C LEU A 146 -10.85 9.10 7.75
N GLY A 147 -9.86 9.30 8.62
CA GLY A 147 -8.78 8.36 8.85
C GLY A 147 -8.04 8.72 10.13
N LYS A 148 -8.50 8.18 11.25
CA LYS A 148 -7.67 8.08 12.45
C LYS A 148 -6.45 7.25 12.05
N LEU A 149 -5.27 7.86 12.14
CA LEU A 149 -4.02 7.15 11.94
C LEU A 149 -3.90 6.11 13.04
N LEU A 150 -3.82 4.84 12.66
CA LEU A 150 -3.48 3.78 13.59
C LEU A 150 -1.98 3.56 13.49
N SER A 151 -1.31 3.85 14.60
CA SER A 151 0.11 3.54 14.81
C SER A 151 0.22 2.43 15.83
N SER A 152 1.08 1.44 15.57
CA SER A 152 1.53 0.50 16.59
C SER A 152 2.84 1.00 17.19
N ASP A 153 2.92 1.11 18.51
CA ASP A 153 4.19 1.34 19.23
C ASP A 153 5.03 0.06 19.35
N GLN A 154 4.46 -1.09 19.02
CA GLN A 154 5.19 -2.36 19.00
C GLN A 154 6.09 -2.37 17.75
N GLY A 155 7.33 -1.93 17.95
CA GLY A 155 8.31 -1.78 16.89
C GLY A 155 8.92 -3.11 16.46
N ILE A 156 9.09 -3.30 15.16
CA ILE A 156 9.99 -4.34 14.65
C ILE A 156 11.43 -3.82 14.80
N GLU A 157 12.37 -4.68 15.21
CA GLU A 157 13.79 -4.33 15.34
C GLU A 157 14.50 -4.31 13.97
N GLU A 158 14.15 -5.23 13.07
CA GLU A 158 14.75 -5.31 11.75
C GLU A 158 13.75 -5.78 10.70
N ILE A 159 13.71 -5.08 9.56
CA ILE A 159 12.99 -5.52 8.37
C ILE A 159 14.01 -5.60 7.24
N ASP A 160 14.35 -6.82 6.85
CA ASP A 160 15.25 -7.12 5.74
C ASP A 160 14.59 -6.75 4.40
N ASN A 161 15.38 -6.47 3.36
CA ASN A 161 14.88 -6.25 2.00
C ASN A 161 14.46 -7.57 1.32
N THR A 162 14.88 -8.71 1.87
CA THR A 162 14.43 -10.04 1.44
C THR A 162 13.10 -10.40 2.11
N GLY A 163 12.00 -10.21 1.37
CA GLY A 163 10.67 -10.54 1.84
C GLY A 163 9.81 -11.19 0.76
N SER A 164 8.79 -11.91 1.20
CA SER A 164 7.79 -12.52 0.32
C SER A 164 6.47 -11.77 0.47
N TYR A 165 5.79 -11.57 -0.66
CA TYR A 165 4.56 -10.77 -0.75
C TYR A 165 3.42 -11.63 -1.29
N ARG A 166 2.24 -11.53 -0.67
CA ARG A 166 0.99 -12.08 -1.23
C ARG A 166 -0.17 -11.17 -0.87
N GLY A 167 -1.12 -10.97 -1.77
CA GLY A 167 -2.31 -10.16 -1.51
C GLY A 167 -2.88 -9.54 -2.78
N VAL A 168 -3.90 -8.70 -2.61
CA VAL A 168 -4.40 -7.86 -3.69
C VAL A 168 -3.51 -6.61 -3.74
N GLY A 169 -2.96 -6.24 -4.89
CA GLY A 169 -2.11 -5.04 -4.99
C GLY A 169 -0.65 -5.20 -4.56
N THR A 170 -0.13 -6.43 -4.46
CA THR A 170 1.33 -6.64 -4.49
C THR A 170 1.92 -6.34 -5.87
N HIS A 171 1.07 -6.34 -6.90
CA HIS A 171 1.37 -5.78 -8.21
C HIS A 171 0.43 -4.60 -8.46
N PRO A 172 0.95 -3.46 -8.94
CA PRO A 172 0.12 -2.34 -9.35
C PRO A 172 -0.86 -2.79 -10.43
N ASP A 173 -2.02 -2.15 -10.49
CA ASP A 173 -3.06 -2.32 -11.52
C ASP A 173 -3.79 -3.67 -11.47
N GLN A 174 -3.59 -4.48 -10.43
CA GLN A 174 -4.39 -5.69 -10.21
C GLN A 174 -5.67 -5.36 -9.45
N GLY A 175 -6.77 -5.25 -10.21
CA GLY A 175 -8.14 -5.27 -9.69
C GLY A 175 -8.60 -6.68 -9.35
N ARG A 176 -9.29 -6.87 -8.22
CA ARG A 176 -9.98 -8.12 -7.87
C ARG A 176 -11.32 -7.85 -7.23
N GLU A 177 -12.26 -8.77 -7.47
CA GLU A 177 -13.58 -8.79 -6.88
C GLU A 177 -13.70 -9.88 -5.82
N PHE A 178 -14.47 -9.61 -4.77
CA PHE A 178 -14.76 -10.56 -3.70
C PHE A 178 -16.23 -10.48 -3.28
N ASP A 179 -16.75 -11.55 -2.71
CA ASP A 179 -18.10 -11.53 -2.18
C ASP A 179 -18.16 -10.63 -0.93
N ARG A 180 -19.32 -10.00 -0.70
CA ARG A 180 -19.56 -9.11 0.44
C ARG A 180 -19.24 -9.73 1.80
N SER A 181 -19.40 -11.04 1.95
CA SER A 181 -19.14 -11.76 3.20
C SER A 181 -17.68 -12.13 3.41
N ASP A 182 -16.85 -11.98 2.38
CA ASP A 182 -15.48 -12.46 2.42
C ASP A 182 -14.59 -11.57 3.27
N THR A 183 -13.58 -12.20 3.86
CA THR A 183 -12.44 -11.46 4.39
C THR A 183 -11.40 -11.30 3.30
N VAL A 184 -11.13 -10.05 2.92
CA VAL A 184 -10.22 -9.72 1.83
C VAL A 184 -8.86 -9.36 2.40
N VAL A 185 -7.83 -10.14 2.06
CA VAL A 185 -6.44 -9.85 2.46
C VAL A 185 -5.81 -8.93 1.42
N LEU A 186 -5.62 -7.66 1.79
CA LEU A 186 -4.96 -6.67 0.95
C LEU A 186 -3.46 -6.97 0.86
N LEU A 187 -2.79 -7.10 2.00
CA LEU A 187 -1.37 -7.40 2.06
C LEU A 187 -1.09 -8.50 3.06
N ARG A 188 -0.22 -9.42 2.68
CA ARG A 188 0.51 -10.34 3.56
C ARG A 188 1.98 -10.29 3.16
N TYR A 189 2.72 -9.41 3.81
CA TYR A 189 4.15 -9.30 3.73
C TYR A 189 4.77 -10.05 4.90
N ARG A 190 5.73 -10.95 4.64
CA ARG A 190 6.46 -11.68 5.70
C ARG A 190 7.96 -11.58 5.45
N ILE A 191 8.69 -11.33 6.54
CA ILE A 191 10.14 -11.38 6.61
C ILE A 191 10.48 -12.82 7.01
N ASP A 192 10.44 -13.73 6.05
CA ASP A 192 10.77 -15.13 6.29
C ASP A 192 11.94 -15.49 5.39
N LYS A 193 13.13 -15.70 6.00
CA LYS A 193 14.34 -16.09 5.26
C LYS A 193 14.29 -17.56 4.80
N SER A 194 13.36 -18.36 5.33
CA SER A 194 13.50 -19.82 5.30
C SER A 194 12.81 -20.52 4.14
N VAL A 195 11.75 -19.96 3.54
CA VAL A 195 11.02 -20.61 2.43
C VAL A 195 10.25 -19.60 1.56
N PRO A 196 10.40 -19.60 0.23
CA PRO A 196 9.51 -18.87 -0.68
C PRO A 196 8.04 -19.28 -0.49
N LEU A 197 7.12 -18.30 -0.46
CA LEU A 197 5.69 -18.55 -0.23
C LEU A 197 5.05 -19.52 -1.25
N ASP A 198 5.64 -19.62 -2.44
CA ASP A 198 5.14 -20.38 -3.59
C ASP A 198 5.98 -21.62 -3.93
N ASP A 199 6.89 -22.06 -3.05
CA ASP A 199 7.67 -23.26 -3.34
C ASP A 199 6.78 -24.51 -3.24
N GLU A 200 6.19 -24.91 -4.38
CA GLU A 200 5.37 -26.10 -4.53
C GLU A 200 6.11 -27.37 -4.05
N ARG A 201 7.45 -27.35 -4.07
CA ARG A 201 8.31 -28.43 -3.55
C ARG A 201 8.13 -28.67 -2.06
N ASN A 202 7.60 -27.70 -1.32
CA ASN A 202 7.36 -27.81 0.11
C ASN A 202 6.00 -28.39 0.47
N ARG A 203 5.10 -28.64 -0.50
CA ARG A 203 3.83 -29.36 -0.23
C ARG A 203 4.05 -30.78 0.27
N ASN A 204 5.18 -31.39 -0.07
CA ASN A 204 5.51 -32.78 0.30
C ASN A 204 6.46 -32.92 1.50
N ARG A 205 7.04 -31.83 2.00
CA ARG A 205 7.85 -31.90 3.24
C ARG A 205 6.92 -31.64 4.42
N LYS A 206 6.89 -32.57 5.37
CA LYS A 206 6.29 -32.40 6.71
C LYS A 206 7.08 -31.38 7.54
N VAL A 207 7.32 -30.19 6.99
CA VAL A 207 7.88 -29.08 7.76
C VAL A 207 6.73 -28.61 8.65
N PRO A 208 6.89 -28.59 9.99
CA PRO A 208 5.87 -28.03 10.87
C PRO A 208 5.56 -26.62 10.38
N PRO A 209 4.28 -26.20 10.35
CA PRO A 209 3.92 -24.85 9.93
C PRO A 209 4.72 -23.90 10.82
N PRO A 210 5.66 -23.13 10.26
CA PRO A 210 6.51 -22.32 11.10
C PRO A 210 5.67 -21.28 11.81
N GLU A 211 6.20 -20.89 12.94
CA GLU A 211 5.58 -19.93 13.85
C GLU A 211 5.24 -18.62 13.12
N ALA A 212 4.29 -17.88 13.69
CA ALA A 212 3.96 -16.55 13.21
C ALA A 212 5.25 -15.74 13.07
N GLY A 213 5.41 -15.05 11.94
CA GLY A 213 6.64 -14.34 11.62
C GLY A 213 6.41 -12.83 11.61
N THR A 214 7.49 -12.09 11.78
CA THR A 214 7.51 -10.65 11.64
C THR A 214 7.17 -10.26 10.19
N GLY A 215 6.35 -9.24 9.99
CA GLY A 215 5.87 -8.87 8.66
C GLY A 215 4.88 -7.73 8.72
N ALA A 216 4.07 -7.56 7.68
CA ALA A 216 2.93 -6.65 7.73
C ALA A 216 1.74 -7.32 7.05
N MET A 217 0.59 -7.33 7.72
CA MET A 217 -0.64 -7.87 7.19
C MET A 217 -1.75 -6.84 7.30
N VAL A 218 -2.53 -6.67 6.23
CA VAL A 218 -3.72 -5.82 6.20
C VAL A 218 -4.84 -6.58 5.55
N TRP A 219 -6.01 -6.55 6.17
CA TRP A 219 -7.21 -7.19 5.65
C TRP A 219 -8.46 -6.35 5.93
N ILE A 220 -9.51 -6.65 5.18
CA ILE A 220 -10.84 -6.08 5.34
C ILE A 220 -11.78 -7.23 5.69
N ALA A 221 -12.56 -7.05 6.74
CA ALA A 221 -13.59 -8.01 7.12
C ALA A 221 -14.93 -7.28 7.36
N PRO A 222 -16.07 -7.97 7.15
CA PRO A 222 -17.35 -7.51 7.69
C PRO A 222 -17.22 -7.34 9.20
N ALA A 223 -17.59 -6.17 9.71
CA ALA A 223 -17.53 -5.92 11.13
C ALA A 223 -18.49 -6.87 11.85
N LYS A 224 -18.01 -7.58 12.86
CA LYS A 224 -18.90 -8.35 13.75
C LYS A 224 -19.79 -7.33 14.46
N LEU A 225 -21.05 -7.25 14.05
CA LEU A 225 -22.05 -6.53 14.82
C LEU A 225 -22.07 -7.18 16.20
N PRO A 226 -21.92 -6.43 17.29
CA PRO A 226 -22.16 -7.00 18.61
C PRO A 226 -23.57 -7.58 18.54
N LEU A 227 -23.68 -8.90 18.73
CA LEU A 227 -24.97 -9.56 18.91
C LEU A 227 -25.60 -8.82 20.08
N ALA A 228 -26.55 -7.92 19.78
CA ALA A 228 -27.29 -7.25 20.84
C ALA A 228 -27.92 -8.38 21.67
N PRO A 229 -27.59 -8.51 22.96
CA PRO A 229 -28.13 -9.59 23.76
C PRO A 229 -29.65 -9.43 23.80
N GLY A 230 -30.37 -10.27 23.05
CA GLY A 230 -31.84 -10.28 22.98
C GLY A 230 -32.49 -9.54 21.80
N GLY A 231 -31.74 -9.03 20.82
CA GLY A 231 -32.35 -8.45 19.61
C GLY A 231 -32.80 -9.52 18.61
N PRO A 232 -33.98 -9.43 17.97
CA PRO A 232 -34.32 -10.29 16.85
C PRO A 232 -33.26 -10.11 15.76
N GLY A 233 -32.59 -11.20 15.37
CA GLY A 233 -31.51 -11.17 14.39
C GLY A 233 -32.01 -10.52 13.09
N VAL A 234 -31.53 -9.31 12.80
CA VAL A 234 -31.83 -8.63 11.54
C VAL A 234 -31.06 -9.36 10.45
N ASP A 235 -31.75 -10.26 9.75
CA ASP A 235 -31.21 -10.94 8.58
C ASP A 235 -30.89 -9.88 7.51
N ALA A 236 -29.64 -9.79 7.07
CA ALA A 236 -29.22 -8.83 6.06
C ALA A 236 -30.00 -8.97 4.74
N ARG A 237 -30.62 -10.14 4.51
CA ARG A 237 -31.53 -10.40 3.38
C ARG A 237 -32.87 -9.66 3.46
N SER A 238 -33.24 -9.15 4.64
CA SER A 238 -34.46 -8.37 4.86
C SER A 238 -34.26 -6.87 4.65
N SER A 239 -33.05 -6.41 4.31
CA SER A 239 -32.80 -5.00 3.99
C SER A 239 -33.65 -4.56 2.79
N PRO A 240 -34.44 -3.48 2.90
CA PRO A 240 -35.24 -2.95 1.78
C PRO A 240 -34.40 -2.64 0.54
N THR A 241 -33.14 -2.23 0.73
CA THR A 241 -32.19 -1.99 -0.37
C THR A 241 -31.84 -3.29 -1.08
N TYR A 242 -31.53 -4.35 -0.34
CA TYR A 242 -31.22 -5.66 -0.92
C TYR A 242 -32.39 -6.22 -1.74
N LEU A 243 -33.62 -6.09 -1.22
CA LEU A 243 -34.83 -6.53 -1.92
C LEU A 243 -35.07 -5.75 -3.23
N ARG A 244 -34.70 -4.46 -3.29
CA ARG A 244 -34.78 -3.67 -4.53
C ARG A 244 -33.80 -4.15 -5.59
N HIS A 245 -32.54 -4.40 -5.23
CA HIS A 245 -31.55 -4.95 -6.17
C HIS A 245 -31.94 -6.34 -6.67
N LEU A 246 -32.46 -7.18 -5.78
CA LEU A 246 -32.88 -8.54 -6.13
C LEU A 246 -34.07 -8.52 -7.11
N ARG A 247 -35.04 -7.61 -6.91
CA ARG A 247 -36.14 -7.39 -7.87
C ARG A 247 -35.63 -6.84 -9.20
N ALA A 248 -34.76 -5.83 -9.20
CA ALA A 248 -34.21 -5.26 -10.43
C ALA A 248 -33.44 -6.30 -11.26
N LYS A 249 -32.68 -7.18 -10.60
CA LYS A 249 -31.98 -8.29 -11.27
C LYS A 249 -32.95 -9.30 -11.88
N GLN A 250 -34.01 -9.68 -11.16
CA GLN A 250 -35.05 -10.57 -11.68
C GLN A 250 -35.78 -9.98 -12.89
N GLU A 251 -36.05 -8.66 -12.89
CA GLU A 251 -36.68 -7.97 -14.01
C GLU A 251 -35.77 -7.91 -15.25
N ALA A 252 -34.46 -7.67 -15.05
CA ALA A 252 -33.48 -7.69 -16.14
C ALA A 252 -33.34 -9.10 -16.78
N ASP A 253 -33.29 -10.15 -15.96
CA ASP A 253 -33.22 -11.54 -16.43
C ASP A 253 -34.49 -11.97 -17.18
N ALA A 254 -35.65 -11.40 -16.83
CA ALA A 254 -36.92 -11.64 -17.51
C ALA A 254 -37.03 -10.90 -18.85
N ALA A 255 -36.42 -9.71 -18.98
CA ALA A 255 -36.46 -8.90 -20.20
C ALA A 255 -35.45 -9.34 -21.28
N GLY A 256 -34.42 -10.11 -20.90
CA GLY A 256 -33.40 -10.64 -21.81
C GLY A 256 -33.72 -11.99 -22.48
N LYS A 257 -34.95 -12.50 -22.32
CA LYS A 257 -35.46 -13.73 -22.95
C LYS A 257 -36.56 -13.41 -23.95
#